data_AF-A0A3B8I6N2-F1
#
_entry.id   AF-A0A3B8I6N2-F1
#
_cell.length_a   1.000
_cell.length_b   1.000
_cell.length_c   1.000
_cell.angle_alpha   90.00
_cell.angle_beta   90.00
_cell.angle_gamma   90.00
#
_symmetry.space_group_name_H-M   'P 1'
#
loop_
_entity.id
_entity.type
_entity.pdbx_description
1 polymer ?
#
loop_
_entity_poly.entity_id
_entity_poly.type
_entity_poly.pdbx_seq_one_letter_code
_entity_poly.pdbx_strand_id
1 'polypeptide(L)'
;MADEIRPESELTVQVSEANGKAMTYTLAMVDEGLLDLTRYRTPNPWNTFYAREALGVRTWDLYEDVIGAYGGDLERILAIGGDDFAEDEDSQSEANRFKPVVRFFGPFELGKGDENEHTFKMPPYVGSVKTMVVAGQAGAYGAVDKATPVRKPLMALATLPRVLGPQETVKLPVNIFTLSDDLKNVTVTVETNDLLQIQGSNSKSLRFSKAGDQIVE
;
A
#
# COMPACT_ATOMS: atom_id res chain seq x y z
N MET A 1 1.89 -18.10 2.31
CA MET A 1 1.96 -16.86 3.12
C MET A 1 0.74 -16.80 4.03
N ALA A 2 0.92 -16.36 5.28
CA ALA A 2 -0.17 -16.20 6.26
C ALA A 2 -1.31 -15.28 5.74
N ASP A 3 -2.50 -15.40 6.34
CA ASP A 3 -3.66 -14.54 6.03
C ASP A 3 -3.68 -13.25 6.87
N GLU A 4 -2.81 -13.16 7.87
CA GLU A 4 -2.66 -11.98 8.72
C GLU A 4 -1.21 -11.86 9.17
N ILE A 5 -0.70 -10.63 9.19
CA ILE A 5 0.68 -10.33 9.56
C ILE A 5 0.68 -9.44 10.80
N ARG A 6 1.62 -9.69 11.72
CA ARG A 6 1.88 -8.80 12.83
C ARG A 6 2.97 -7.79 12.44
N PRO A 7 2.82 -6.50 12.76
CA PRO A 7 3.92 -5.56 12.59
C PRO A 7 5.12 -5.96 13.46
N GLU A 8 6.32 -5.62 13.00
CA GLU A 8 7.59 -5.91 13.70
C GLU A 8 7.92 -7.40 13.87
N SER A 9 7.14 -8.31 13.28
CA SER A 9 7.46 -9.74 13.23
C SER A 9 8.16 -10.12 11.92
N GLU A 10 8.83 -11.27 11.95
CA GLU A 10 9.29 -11.93 10.73
C GLU A 10 8.09 -12.49 9.96
N LEU A 11 8.17 -12.37 8.64
CA LEU A 11 7.20 -12.88 7.70
C LEU A 11 7.92 -13.70 6.64
N THR A 12 7.37 -14.87 6.38
CA THR A 12 7.85 -15.81 5.38
C THR A 12 6.91 -15.83 4.17
N VAL A 13 7.47 -15.62 2.98
CA VAL A 13 6.79 -15.74 1.69
C VAL A 13 7.41 -16.88 0.92
N GLN A 14 6.63 -17.96 0.74
CA GLN A 14 6.98 -19.11 -0.07
C GLN A 14 6.50 -18.88 -1.51
N VAL A 15 7.38 -19.13 -2.47
CA VAL A 15 7.11 -19.00 -3.91
C VAL A 15 7.41 -20.32 -4.61
N SER A 16 6.45 -20.81 -5.38
CA SER A 16 6.56 -22.01 -6.21
C SER A 16 5.86 -21.82 -7.56
N GLU A 17 6.27 -22.59 -8.57
CA GLU A 17 5.63 -22.58 -9.89
C GLU A 17 4.50 -23.62 -9.94
N ALA A 18 3.34 -23.23 -10.48
CA ALA A 18 2.12 -24.04 -10.46
C ALA A 18 2.25 -25.42 -11.12
N ASN A 19 3.12 -25.57 -12.13
CA ASN A 19 3.38 -26.82 -12.84
C ASN A 19 4.77 -27.41 -12.50
N GLY A 20 5.45 -26.89 -11.48
CA GLY A 20 6.80 -27.29 -11.09
C GLY A 20 7.86 -27.09 -12.18
N LYS A 21 7.68 -26.14 -13.11
CA LYS A 21 8.71 -25.77 -14.09
C LYS A 21 9.71 -24.80 -13.47
N ALA A 22 10.89 -24.74 -14.06
CA ALA A 22 11.86 -23.70 -13.71
C ALA A 22 11.30 -22.31 -14.11
N MET A 23 11.59 -21.29 -13.30
CA MET A 23 11.21 -19.91 -13.62
C MET A 23 12.12 -18.87 -12.97
N THR A 24 12.24 -17.70 -13.60
CA THR A 24 12.79 -16.51 -12.95
C THR A 24 11.63 -15.64 -12.47
N TYR A 25 11.69 -15.13 -11.24
CA TYR A 25 10.64 -14.27 -10.70
C TYR A 25 11.19 -13.11 -9.87
N THR A 26 10.32 -12.12 -9.68
CA THR A 26 10.51 -10.99 -8.79
C THR A 26 9.39 -10.97 -7.77
N LEU A 27 9.70 -10.50 -6.56
CA LEU A 27 8.75 -10.40 -5.47
C LEU A 27 8.70 -8.94 -5.01
N ALA A 28 7.51 -8.37 -4.92
CA ALA A 28 7.28 -7.05 -4.37
C ALA A 28 6.31 -7.13 -3.19
N MET A 29 6.50 -6.25 -2.22
CA MET A 29 5.53 -6.01 -1.16
C MET A 29 5.34 -4.51 -1.00
N VAL A 30 4.10 -4.06 -1.22
CA VAL A 30 3.77 -2.64 -1.22
C VAL A 30 2.50 -2.41 -0.39
N ASP A 31 2.46 -1.29 0.33
CA ASP A 31 1.25 -0.79 0.99
C ASP A 31 0.09 -0.67 -0.02
N GLU A 32 -1.02 -1.34 0.27
CA GLU A 32 -2.20 -1.33 -0.59
C GLU A 32 -2.80 0.07 -0.73
N GLY A 33 -2.79 0.87 0.34
CA GLY A 33 -3.28 2.25 0.30
C GLY A 33 -2.47 3.12 -0.67
N LEU A 34 -1.16 2.86 -0.81
CA LEU A 34 -0.31 3.56 -1.78
C LEU A 34 -0.64 3.14 -3.22
N LEU A 35 -0.90 1.84 -3.44
CA LEU A 35 -1.29 1.32 -4.75
C LEU A 35 -2.67 1.85 -5.17
N ASP A 36 -3.59 2.00 -4.23
CA ASP A 36 -4.97 2.43 -4.50
C ASP A 36 -5.07 3.88 -4.95
N LEU A 37 -4.15 4.76 -4.54
CA LEU A 37 -4.10 6.16 -5.00
C LEU A 37 -4.06 6.26 -6.54
N THR A 38 -3.34 5.35 -7.18
CA THR A 38 -3.18 5.31 -8.64
C THR A 38 -3.91 4.13 -9.29
N ARG A 39 -4.68 3.36 -8.49
CA ARG A 39 -5.31 2.10 -8.91
C ARG A 39 -4.31 1.13 -9.55
N TYR A 40 -3.10 1.09 -8.98
CA TYR A 40 -2.00 0.29 -9.50
C TYR A 40 -2.38 -1.19 -9.49
N ARG A 41 -2.20 -1.84 -10.64
CA ARG A 41 -2.45 -3.27 -10.81
C ARG A 41 -1.13 -4.02 -10.84
N THR A 42 -1.13 -5.22 -10.29
CA THR A 42 0.02 -6.12 -10.39
C THR A 42 0.39 -6.31 -11.87
N PRO A 43 1.66 -6.06 -12.25
CA PRO A 43 2.08 -6.20 -13.63
C PRO A 43 1.84 -7.62 -14.12
N ASN A 44 1.19 -7.74 -15.28
CA ASN A 44 0.99 -9.02 -15.95
C ASN A 44 1.76 -9.01 -17.29
N PRO A 45 2.97 -9.60 -17.34
CA PRO A 45 3.79 -9.59 -18.55
C PRO A 45 3.11 -10.23 -19.75
N TRP A 46 2.23 -11.21 -19.54
CA TRP A 46 1.47 -11.85 -20.62
C TRP A 46 0.68 -10.82 -21.43
N ASN A 47 -0.01 -9.90 -20.75
CA ASN A 47 -0.82 -8.88 -21.42
C ASN A 47 0.02 -7.89 -22.23
N THR A 48 1.29 -7.74 -21.91
CA THR A 48 2.22 -6.85 -22.62
C THR A 48 2.86 -7.57 -23.80
N PHE A 49 3.45 -8.75 -23.57
CA PHE A 49 4.18 -9.49 -24.61
C PHE A 49 3.28 -10.20 -25.62
N TYR A 50 2.04 -10.52 -25.24
CA TYR A 50 1.01 -11.07 -26.14
C TYR A 50 -0.10 -10.05 -26.43
N ALA A 51 0.19 -8.76 -26.27
CA ALA A 51 -0.73 -7.71 -26.65
C ALA A 51 -1.06 -7.80 -28.15
N ARG A 52 -2.29 -7.42 -28.52
CA ARG A 52 -2.62 -7.16 -29.92
C ARG A 52 -1.89 -5.90 -30.35
N GLU A 53 -1.10 -6.00 -31.40
CA GLU A 53 -0.43 -4.84 -31.99
C GLU A 53 -1.45 -3.99 -32.76
N ALA A 54 -1.22 -2.68 -32.78
CA ALA A 54 -2.03 -1.77 -33.58
C ALA A 54 -1.87 -2.11 -35.06
N LEU A 55 -2.94 -1.91 -35.83
CA LEU A 55 -2.88 -2.10 -37.28
C LEU A 55 -1.88 -1.11 -37.88
N GLY A 56 -0.74 -1.64 -38.35
CA GLY A 56 0.30 -0.85 -39.03
C GLY A 56 -0.06 -0.43 -40.46
N VAL A 57 -1.27 -0.77 -40.92
CA VAL A 57 -1.76 -0.41 -42.26
C VAL A 57 -2.42 0.95 -42.18
N ARG A 58 -1.95 1.85 -43.03
CA ARG A 58 -2.63 3.10 -43.34
C ARG A 58 -3.32 2.93 -44.70
N THR A 59 -4.58 3.30 -44.77
CA THR A 59 -5.35 3.30 -46.01
C THR A 59 -5.52 4.74 -46.47
N TRP A 60 -5.40 4.93 -47.79
CA TRP A 60 -5.67 6.20 -48.45
C TRP A 60 -6.63 5.91 -49.60
N ASP A 61 -7.62 6.76 -49.76
CA ASP A 61 -8.52 6.73 -50.90
C ASP A 61 -8.78 8.17 -51.39
N LEU A 62 -9.19 8.27 -52.65
CA LEU A 62 -9.46 9.55 -53.33
C LEU A 62 -10.97 9.84 -53.40
N TYR A 63 -11.82 9.09 -52.67
CA TYR A 63 -13.27 9.31 -52.75
C TYR A 63 -13.67 10.68 -52.20
N GLU A 64 -12.89 11.25 -51.27
CA GLU A 64 -13.06 12.62 -50.75
C GLU A 64 -12.70 13.71 -51.76
N ASP A 65 -11.81 13.44 -52.72
CA ASP A 65 -11.40 14.39 -53.77
C ASP A 65 -12.39 14.43 -54.96
N VAL A 66 -13.41 13.56 -54.96
CA VAL A 66 -14.48 13.57 -55.97
C VAL A 66 -15.53 14.62 -55.58
N ILE A 67 -15.55 15.75 -56.30
CA ILE A 67 -16.53 16.83 -56.15
C ILE A 67 -17.96 16.24 -56.12
N GLY A 68 -18.65 16.43 -54.98
CA GLY A 68 -20.09 16.17 -54.84
C GLY A 68 -20.51 14.90 -54.11
N ALA A 69 -19.61 14.14 -53.47
CA ALA A 69 -19.98 12.89 -52.79
C ALA A 69 -20.48 13.02 -51.33
N TYR A 70 -20.15 14.10 -50.60
CA TYR A 70 -20.68 14.35 -49.25
C TYR A 70 -20.99 15.84 -49.04
N GLY A 71 -22.28 16.15 -48.92
CA GLY A 71 -22.78 17.46 -48.52
C GLY A 71 -22.80 17.60 -47.00
N GLY A 72 -21.65 17.96 -46.43
CA GLY A 72 -21.56 18.48 -45.07
C GLY A 72 -21.15 17.45 -44.02
N ASP A 73 -19.89 17.50 -43.62
CA ASP A 73 -19.54 17.37 -42.21
C ASP A 73 -18.52 18.45 -41.87
N LEU A 74 -18.88 19.27 -40.88
CA LEU A 74 -18.06 20.37 -40.41
C LEU A 74 -16.90 19.79 -39.59
N GLU A 75 -15.70 19.97 -40.10
CA GLU A 75 -14.44 19.68 -39.44
C GLU A 75 -14.40 20.40 -38.08
N ARG A 76 -14.45 19.63 -36.98
CA ARG A 76 -14.21 20.19 -35.64
C ARG A 76 -12.70 20.33 -35.43
N ILE A 77 -12.08 21.31 -36.09
CA ILE A 77 -10.64 21.68 -36.01
C ILE A 77 -10.28 22.31 -34.65
N LEU A 78 -10.96 21.98 -33.56
CA LEU A 78 -10.62 22.47 -32.23
C LEU A 78 -10.67 21.32 -31.23
N ALA A 79 -9.49 20.79 -30.91
CA ALA A 79 -9.30 20.12 -29.64
C ALA A 79 -9.37 21.18 -28.54
N ILE A 80 -10.41 21.14 -27.71
CA ILE A 80 -10.40 21.82 -26.41
C ILE A 80 -9.75 20.82 -25.46
N GLY A 81 -8.44 20.97 -25.25
CA GLY A 81 -7.69 20.09 -24.37
C GLY A 81 -6.29 20.63 -24.13
N GLY A 82 -6.04 21.03 -22.89
CA GLY A 82 -4.76 21.56 -22.43
C GLY A 82 -4.98 22.56 -21.31
N ASP A 83 -5.53 22.10 -20.18
CA ASP A 83 -5.22 22.77 -18.92
C ASP A 83 -3.93 22.11 -18.43
N ASP A 84 -2.83 22.84 -18.56
CA ASP A 84 -1.67 22.61 -17.71
C ASP A 84 -2.20 23.02 -16.33
N PHE A 85 -2.70 22.04 -15.57
CA PHE A 85 -3.07 22.26 -14.18
C PHE A 85 -1.87 22.97 -13.56
N ALA A 86 -2.03 24.26 -13.25
CA ALA A 86 -1.05 24.99 -12.50
C ALA A 86 -0.74 24.12 -11.28
N GLU A 87 0.48 23.56 -11.25
CA GLU A 87 0.96 22.89 -10.05
C GLU A 87 0.81 23.95 -8.96
N ASP A 88 -0.09 23.70 -8.00
CA ASP A 88 -0.25 24.53 -6.82
C ASP A 88 1.14 24.64 -6.17
N GLU A 89 1.86 25.73 -6.44
CA GLU A 89 3.12 26.08 -5.77
C GLU A 89 2.89 26.35 -4.27
N ASP A 90 1.63 26.43 -3.84
CA ASP A 90 1.21 26.58 -2.45
C ASP A 90 0.71 25.25 -1.84
N SER A 91 1.67 24.39 -1.53
CA SER A 91 1.89 24.05 -0.13
C SER A 91 3.07 23.10 -0.01
N GLN A 92 4.24 23.66 0.31
CA GLN A 92 5.16 22.95 1.20
C GLN A 92 4.50 22.83 2.58
N SER A 93 3.33 22.18 2.65
CA SER A 93 2.91 21.54 3.87
C SER A 93 4.08 20.64 4.26
N GLU A 94 4.57 20.78 5.48
CA GLU A 94 5.45 19.78 6.06
C GLU A 94 4.65 18.48 6.13
N ALA A 95 4.58 17.77 5.01
CA ALA A 95 3.80 16.57 4.88
C ALA A 95 4.32 15.61 5.94
N ASN A 96 3.43 15.15 6.80
CA ASN A 96 3.76 14.14 7.79
C ASN A 96 4.11 12.85 7.03
N ARG A 97 5.40 12.67 6.73
CA ARG A 97 5.91 11.55 5.95
C ARG A 97 5.88 10.30 6.83
N PHE A 98 4.79 9.56 6.78
CA PHE A 98 4.80 8.17 7.20
C PHE A 98 5.73 7.39 6.26
N LYS A 99 6.51 6.43 6.79
CA LYS A 99 7.35 5.56 5.96
C LYS A 99 6.47 4.42 5.43
N PRO A 100 6.09 4.40 4.13
CA PRO A 100 5.27 3.32 3.60
C PRO A 100 6.06 2.01 3.52
N VAL A 101 5.34 0.89 3.50
CA VAL A 101 5.93 -0.40 3.15
C VAL A 101 6.12 -0.44 1.64
N VAL A 102 7.37 -0.37 1.18
CA VAL A 102 7.75 -0.60 -0.21
C VAL A 102 9.00 -1.46 -0.19
N ARG A 103 8.88 -2.69 -0.67
CA ARG A 103 9.98 -3.65 -0.78
C ARG A 103 9.91 -4.34 -2.13
N PHE A 104 11.07 -4.54 -2.73
CA PHE A 104 11.22 -5.27 -3.98
C PHE A 104 12.43 -6.19 -3.82
N PHE A 105 12.27 -7.44 -4.23
CA PHE A 105 13.23 -8.51 -4.07
C PHE A 105 13.42 -9.24 -5.41
N GLY A 106 14.65 -9.68 -5.64
CA GLY A 106 15.03 -10.45 -6.82
C GLY A 106 15.82 -9.64 -7.86
N PRO A 107 15.95 -10.17 -9.09
CA PRO A 107 15.34 -11.40 -9.56
C PRO A 107 15.89 -12.66 -8.88
N PHE A 108 15.05 -13.69 -8.77
CA PHE A 108 15.43 -15.01 -8.27
C PHE A 108 15.18 -16.07 -9.32
N GLU A 109 16.05 -17.07 -9.38
CA GLU A 109 15.87 -18.25 -10.23
C GLU A 109 15.33 -19.41 -9.38
N LEU A 110 14.36 -20.13 -9.93
CA LEU A 110 13.75 -21.30 -9.34
C LEU A 110 13.98 -22.49 -10.27
N GLY A 111 14.53 -23.58 -9.75
CA GLY A 111 14.68 -24.83 -10.48
C GLY A 111 13.35 -25.58 -10.65
N LYS A 112 13.41 -26.71 -11.37
CA LYS A 112 12.23 -27.52 -11.65
C LYS A 112 11.76 -28.25 -10.39
N GLY A 113 10.55 -27.96 -9.94
CA GLY A 113 9.93 -28.57 -8.77
C GLY A 113 10.43 -28.00 -7.43
N ASP A 114 11.29 -26.99 -7.49
CA ASP A 114 11.81 -26.32 -6.31
C ASP A 114 10.81 -25.28 -5.79
N GLU A 115 10.97 -24.93 -4.53
CA GLU A 115 10.30 -23.81 -3.89
C GLU A 115 11.35 -22.93 -3.23
N ASN A 116 11.06 -21.64 -3.12
CA ASN A 116 11.98 -20.70 -2.49
C ASN A 116 11.26 -19.89 -1.41
N GLU A 117 11.96 -19.61 -0.33
CA GLU A 117 11.44 -18.98 0.86
C GLU A 117 12.12 -17.63 1.08
N HIS A 118 11.31 -16.57 1.15
CA HIS A 118 11.78 -15.20 1.43
C HIS A 118 11.31 -14.76 2.80
N THR A 119 12.25 -14.57 3.71
CA THR A 119 11.97 -14.09 5.06
C THR A 119 12.41 -12.64 5.21
N PHE A 120 11.52 -11.79 5.71
CA PHE A 120 11.83 -10.41 6.02
C PHE A 120 11.04 -9.92 7.24
N LYS A 121 11.57 -8.89 7.90
CA LYS A 121 10.92 -8.27 9.06
C LYS A 121 9.96 -7.17 8.62
N MET A 122 8.70 -7.28 9.03
CA MET A 122 7.69 -6.24 8.78
C MET A 122 8.04 -4.99 9.60
N PRO A 123 8.13 -3.78 9.02
CA PRO A 123 8.29 -2.54 9.80
C PRO A 123 7.09 -2.29 10.74
N PRO A 124 7.17 -1.30 11.65
CA PRO A 124 6.03 -0.86 12.46
C PRO A 124 4.97 -0.18 11.59
N TYR A 125 4.23 -0.98 10.85
CA TYR A 125 3.18 -0.58 9.90
C TYR A 125 1.87 -1.28 10.24
N VAL A 126 0.76 -0.54 10.16
CA VAL A 126 -0.59 -1.07 10.37
C VAL A 126 -1.44 -0.66 9.17
N GLY A 127 -2.10 -1.62 8.55
CA GLY A 127 -2.83 -1.42 7.31
C GLY A 127 -2.95 -2.71 6.53
N SER A 128 -2.76 -2.65 5.21
CA SER A 128 -2.79 -3.82 4.32
C SER A 128 -1.62 -3.75 3.36
N VAL A 129 -0.92 -4.87 3.17
CA VAL A 129 0.18 -4.98 2.20
C VAL A 129 -0.22 -5.92 1.08
N LYS A 130 0.04 -5.51 -0.16
CA LYS A 130 -0.09 -6.35 -1.34
C LYS A 130 1.24 -6.96 -1.68
N THR A 131 1.32 -8.29 -1.58
CA THR A 131 2.46 -9.08 -2.03
C THR A 131 2.23 -9.47 -3.49
N MET A 132 3.18 -9.17 -4.36
CA MET A 132 3.09 -9.38 -5.80
C MET A 132 4.26 -10.24 -6.27
N VAL A 133 3.98 -11.28 -7.02
CA VAL A 133 4.98 -12.11 -7.70
C VAL A 133 4.77 -11.98 -9.19
N VAL A 134 5.85 -11.64 -9.91
CA VAL A 134 5.87 -11.60 -11.37
C VAL A 134 6.99 -12.51 -11.85
N ALA A 135 6.65 -13.47 -12.70
CA ALA A 135 7.53 -14.53 -13.17
C ALA A 135 7.56 -14.63 -14.70
N GLY A 136 8.69 -15.10 -15.22
CA GLY A 136 8.88 -15.37 -16.63
C GLY A 136 9.93 -16.46 -16.88
N GLN A 137 9.68 -17.30 -17.88
CA GLN A 137 10.64 -18.30 -18.37
C GLN A 137 10.32 -18.68 -19.81
N ALA A 138 11.27 -18.48 -20.74
CA ALA A 138 11.17 -18.98 -22.11
C ALA A 138 9.80 -18.71 -22.81
N GLY A 139 9.26 -17.49 -22.67
CA GLY A 139 7.97 -17.09 -23.24
C GLY A 139 6.74 -17.46 -22.42
N ALA A 140 6.89 -18.24 -21.34
CA ALA A 140 5.84 -18.40 -20.34
C ALA A 140 5.93 -17.26 -19.31
N TYR A 141 4.79 -16.71 -18.92
CA TYR A 141 4.70 -15.64 -17.93
C TYR A 141 3.65 -15.96 -16.88
N GLY A 142 3.88 -15.51 -15.65
CA GLY A 142 2.96 -15.66 -14.54
C GLY A 142 2.93 -14.40 -13.68
N ALA A 143 1.77 -14.08 -13.14
CA ALA A 143 1.61 -13.01 -12.17
C ALA A 143 0.58 -13.45 -11.13
N VAL A 144 0.85 -13.19 -9.86
CA VAL A 144 -0.08 -13.43 -8.76
C VAL A 144 0.14 -12.38 -7.68
N ASP A 145 -0.94 -11.96 -7.04
CA ASP A 145 -0.89 -11.07 -5.90
C ASP A 145 -1.81 -11.53 -4.76
N LYS A 146 -1.47 -11.13 -3.54
CA LYS A 146 -2.26 -11.37 -2.34
C LYS A 146 -2.20 -10.13 -1.44
N ALA A 147 -3.35 -9.52 -1.19
CA ALA A 147 -3.52 -8.52 -0.14
C ALA A 147 -3.60 -9.21 1.23
N THR A 148 -2.82 -8.73 2.20
CA THR A 148 -2.77 -9.30 3.55
C THR A 148 -2.83 -8.19 4.59
N PRO A 149 -3.81 -8.21 5.51
CA PRO A 149 -3.88 -7.22 6.58
C PRO A 149 -2.68 -7.35 7.53
N VAL A 150 -2.12 -6.20 7.90
CA VAL A 150 -1.07 -6.05 8.91
C VAL A 150 -1.68 -5.34 10.12
N ARG A 151 -1.93 -6.08 11.21
CA ARG A 151 -2.59 -5.51 12.40
C ARG A 151 -2.00 -6.04 13.70
N LYS A 152 -2.07 -5.21 14.74
CA LYS A 152 -1.85 -5.62 16.15
C LYS A 152 -3.21 -5.75 16.83
N PRO A 153 -3.39 -6.72 17.74
CA PRO A 153 -4.67 -6.87 18.44
C PRO A 153 -4.95 -5.67 19.36
N LEU A 154 -3.91 -5.02 19.86
CA LEU A 154 -3.97 -3.84 20.72
C LEU A 154 -3.00 -2.77 20.23
N MET A 155 -3.43 -1.51 20.15
CA MET A 155 -2.59 -0.36 19.82
C MET A 155 -2.88 0.81 20.76
N ALA A 156 -1.88 1.66 20.96
CA ALA A 156 -1.99 2.88 21.75
C ALA A 156 -1.43 4.06 20.96
N LEU A 157 -2.16 5.17 20.92
CA LEU A 157 -1.75 6.44 20.33
C LEU A 157 -1.86 7.53 21.39
N ALA A 158 -0.72 7.94 21.92
CA ALA A 158 -0.58 9.08 22.81
C ALA A 158 -0.41 10.36 21.99
N THR A 159 -1.15 11.42 22.32
CA THR A 159 -0.99 12.72 21.66
C THR A 159 -0.50 13.76 22.65
N LEU A 160 0.64 14.37 22.36
CA LEU A 160 1.24 15.45 23.15
C LEU A 160 1.67 16.63 22.26
N PRO A 161 1.73 17.85 22.82
CA PRO A 161 2.39 18.97 22.17
C PRO A 161 3.87 18.66 21.88
N ARG A 162 4.40 19.20 20.77
CA ARG A 162 5.81 19.05 20.40
C ARG A 162 6.78 19.73 21.39
N VAL A 163 6.30 20.76 22.10
CA VAL A 163 7.08 21.56 23.06
C VAL A 163 6.21 21.81 24.29
N LEU A 164 6.83 21.76 25.46
CA LEU A 164 6.22 22.10 26.75
C LEU A 164 7.15 23.07 27.49
N GLY A 165 6.58 24.13 28.04
CA GLY A 165 7.26 25.06 28.92
C GLY A 165 7.38 24.53 30.35
N PRO A 166 8.38 25.00 31.14
CA PRO A 166 8.42 24.72 32.57
C PRO A 166 7.13 25.19 33.27
N GLN A 167 6.63 24.39 34.21
CA GLN A 167 5.41 24.65 34.99
C GLN A 167 4.09 24.62 34.19
N GLU A 168 4.11 24.26 32.91
CA GLU A 168 2.87 24.01 32.16
C GLU A 168 2.22 22.70 32.60
N THR A 169 0.89 22.69 32.60
CA THR A 169 0.09 21.49 32.84
C THR A 169 -0.62 21.11 31.56
N VAL A 170 -0.43 19.87 31.11
CA VAL A 170 -1.10 19.33 29.92
C VAL A 170 -1.82 18.04 30.25
N LYS A 171 -2.89 17.80 29.52
CA LYS A 171 -3.57 16.51 29.51
C LYS A 171 -2.95 15.61 28.46
N LEU A 172 -2.73 14.35 28.80
CA LEU A 172 -2.24 13.33 27.90
C LEU A 172 -3.43 12.44 27.47
N PRO A 173 -4.13 12.76 26.37
CA PRO A 173 -5.08 11.83 25.80
C PRO A 173 -4.31 10.66 25.18
N VAL A 174 -4.61 9.45 25.65
CA VAL A 174 -4.14 8.19 25.08
C VAL A 174 -5.34 7.48 24.45
N ASN A 175 -5.33 7.34 23.13
CA ASN A 175 -6.32 6.54 22.43
C ASN A 175 -5.86 5.08 22.36
N ILE A 176 -6.67 4.16 22.86
CA ILE A 176 -6.43 2.72 22.85
C ILE A 176 -7.36 2.07 21.83
N PHE A 177 -6.78 1.39 20.85
CA PHE A 177 -7.50 0.67 19.80
C PHE A 177 -7.44 -0.83 20.05
N THR A 178 -8.60 -1.48 20.04
CA THR A 178 -8.74 -2.94 20.07
C THR A 178 -9.23 -3.41 18.70
N LEU A 179 -8.46 -4.28 18.07
CA LEU A 179 -8.75 -4.84 16.73
C LEU A 179 -9.21 -6.31 16.80
N SER A 180 -9.38 -6.84 18.02
CA SER A 180 -9.82 -8.21 18.31
C SER A 180 -10.88 -8.16 19.41
N ASP A 181 -11.92 -8.98 19.27
CA ASP A 181 -13.02 -9.09 20.23
C ASP A 181 -12.63 -9.85 21.52
N ASP A 182 -11.46 -10.50 21.52
CA ASP A 182 -10.99 -11.30 22.65
C ASP A 182 -10.36 -10.44 23.76
N LEU A 183 -9.96 -9.21 23.45
CA LEU A 183 -9.35 -8.27 24.38
C LEU A 183 -10.43 -7.50 25.16
N LYS A 184 -10.56 -7.82 26.45
CA LYS A 184 -11.59 -7.23 27.31
C LYS A 184 -11.07 -6.20 28.29
N ASN A 185 -9.95 -6.47 28.95
CA ASN A 185 -9.40 -5.60 29.99
C ASN A 185 -8.01 -5.12 29.55
N VAL A 186 -7.82 -3.80 29.50
CA VAL A 186 -6.54 -3.18 29.15
C VAL A 186 -6.14 -2.24 30.26
N THR A 187 -4.93 -2.41 30.79
CA THR A 187 -4.34 -1.47 31.75
C THR A 187 -3.34 -0.60 31.04
N VAL A 188 -3.53 0.72 31.13
CA VAL A 188 -2.62 1.73 30.60
C VAL A 188 -1.84 2.31 31.78
N THR A 189 -0.52 2.29 31.68
CA THR A 189 0.38 2.88 32.68
C THR A 189 1.29 3.88 31.99
N VAL A 190 1.46 5.05 32.61
CA VAL A 190 2.31 6.13 32.12
C VAL A 190 3.54 6.22 33.01
N GLU A 191 4.71 6.25 32.38
CA GLU A 191 6.00 6.47 33.03
C GLU A 191 6.60 7.76 32.46
N THR A 192 7.15 8.61 33.32
CA THR A 192 7.78 9.88 32.95
C THR A 192 9.27 9.87 33.30
N ASN A 193 10.02 10.78 32.67
CA ASN A 193 11.40 11.09 33.06
C ASN A 193 11.43 12.19 34.15
N ASP A 194 12.62 12.61 34.55
CA ASP A 194 12.85 13.60 35.60
C ASP A 194 12.32 15.02 35.29
N LEU A 195 11.92 15.29 34.04
CA LEU A 195 11.43 16.60 33.59
C LEU A 195 9.91 16.75 33.69
N LEU A 196 9.19 15.64 33.86
CA LEU A 196 7.73 15.61 33.84
C LEU A 196 7.19 14.94 35.10
N GLN A 197 6.19 15.57 35.71
CA GLN A 197 5.49 15.03 36.87
C GLN A 197 4.05 14.66 36.50
N ILE A 198 3.66 13.42 36.80
CA ILE A 198 2.27 12.97 36.64
C ILE A 198 1.43 13.58 37.76
N GLN A 199 0.37 14.29 37.38
CA GLN A 199 -0.65 14.79 38.32
C GLN A 199 -1.75 13.73 38.48
N GLY A 200 -1.81 13.05 39.62
CA GLY A 200 -2.82 12.03 39.92
C GLY A 200 -2.33 10.58 39.75
N SER A 201 -3.20 9.67 39.32
CA SER A 201 -2.87 8.25 39.12
C SER A 201 -2.11 8.02 37.82
N ASN A 202 -1.01 7.27 37.88
CA ASN A 202 -0.22 6.89 36.70
C ASN A 202 -0.74 5.66 35.95
N SER A 203 -1.80 5.01 36.44
CA SER A 203 -2.37 3.81 35.83
C SER A 203 -3.90 3.87 35.80
N LYS A 204 -4.49 3.45 34.68
CA LYS A 204 -5.95 3.35 34.48
C LYS A 204 -6.30 2.07 33.74
N SER A 205 -7.44 1.46 34.10
CA SER A 205 -7.96 0.27 33.44
C SER A 205 -9.17 0.62 32.57
N LEU A 206 -9.18 0.10 31.36
CA LEU A 206 -10.26 0.22 30.39
C LEU A 206 -10.88 -1.15 30.14
N ARG A 207 -12.18 -1.15 29.86
CA ARG A 207 -12.90 -2.35 29.48
C ARG A 207 -13.53 -2.20 28.10
N PHE A 208 -13.17 -3.12 27.22
CA PHE A 208 -13.71 -3.23 25.86
C PHE A 208 -14.72 -4.38 25.82
N SER A 209 -15.83 -4.15 25.13
CA SER A 209 -16.89 -5.15 24.90
C SER A 209 -16.85 -5.74 23.49
N LYS A 210 -16.20 -5.05 22.56
CA LYS A 210 -15.98 -5.38 21.15
C LYS A 210 -14.78 -4.61 20.62
N ALA A 211 -14.28 -4.99 19.45
CA ALA A 211 -13.30 -4.19 18.72
C ALA A 211 -13.78 -2.74 18.52
N GLY A 212 -12.88 -1.79 18.76
CA GLY A 212 -13.14 -0.36 18.75
C GLY A 212 -12.07 0.44 19.50
N ASP A 213 -12.28 1.73 19.65
CA ASP A 213 -11.36 2.64 20.30
C ASP A 213 -11.95 3.30 21.55
N GLN A 214 -11.10 3.59 22.54
CA GLN A 214 -11.45 4.35 23.73
C GLN A 214 -10.30 5.28 24.10
N ILE A 215 -10.64 6.51 24.47
CA ILE A 215 -9.68 7.51 24.94
C ILE A 215 -9.64 7.49 26.46
N VAL A 216 -8.44 7.51 27.02
CA VAL A 216 -8.17 7.72 28.44
C VAL A 216 -7.26 8.94 28.62
N GLU A 217 -7.61 9.80 29.57
CA GLU A 217 -6.83 10.96 30.03
C GLU A 217 -6.40 10.78 31.47
#